data_AF-D3YCI2-F1
#
_entry.id   AF-D3YCI2-F1
#
_cell.length_a   1.000
_cell.length_b   1.000
_cell.length_c   1.000
_cell.angle_alpha   90.00
_cell.angle_beta   90.00
_cell.angle_gamma   90.00
#
_symmetry.space_group_name_H-M   'P 1'
#
loop_
_entity.id
_entity.type
_entity.pdbx_description
1 polymer ?
#
loop_
_entity_poly.entity_id
_entity_poly.type
_entity_poly.pdbx_seq_one_letter_code
_entity_poly.pdbx_strand_id
1 'polypeptide(L)'
;VDLREESHGFADNLPVSWYEDRNRANDGRSVPEIEQDETQRLAALSGTRAIFQPLGREDEAAYLPRAFSPRTTATERATAEAAGFRYVRLAAADMVWPAAPVVDEFLALVAALPENAWIHFHCEAGNGRT
;
A
#
# COMPACT_ATOMS: atom_id res chain seq x y z
N VAL A 1 -5.88 -6.12 5.98
CA VAL A 1 -6.42 -4.76 6.03
C VAL A 1 -5.25 -3.84 5.83
N ASP A 2 -5.23 -3.26 4.64
CA ASP A 2 -4.19 -2.38 4.18
C ASP A 2 -4.51 -0.96 4.66
N LEU A 3 -3.63 -0.40 5.48
CA LEU A 3 -3.79 0.93 6.09
C LEU A 3 -3.08 2.04 5.30
N ARG A 4 -2.51 1.72 4.14
CA ARG A 4 -1.61 2.62 3.42
C ARG A 4 -2.41 3.63 2.61
N GLU A 5 -2.08 4.91 2.66
CA GLU A 5 -2.68 5.89 1.75
C GLU A 5 -1.85 6.02 0.47
N GLU A 6 -0.54 5.86 0.60
CA GLU A 6 0.41 5.93 -0.49
C GLU A 6 0.16 4.85 -1.55
N SER A 7 0.34 5.23 -2.81
CA SER A 7 0.21 4.32 -3.94
C SER A 7 1.31 3.25 -3.88
N HIS A 8 0.92 1.97 -3.89
CA HIS A 8 1.87 0.86 -3.81
C HIS A 8 1.41 -0.40 -4.57
N GLY A 9 2.29 -1.39 -4.62
CA GLY A 9 2.01 -2.69 -5.21
C GLY A 9 3.27 -3.55 -5.31
N PHE A 10 3.29 -4.43 -6.30
CA PHE A 10 4.38 -5.37 -6.51
C PHE A 10 4.94 -5.26 -7.94
N ALA A 11 6.26 -5.34 -8.07
CA ALA A 11 7.00 -5.37 -9.32
C ALA A 11 7.94 -6.60 -9.34
N ASP A 12 7.62 -7.62 -10.12
CA ASP A 12 8.29 -8.95 -10.06
C ASP A 12 8.40 -9.49 -8.61
N ASN A 13 7.29 -9.41 -7.87
CA ASN A 13 7.16 -9.74 -6.44
C ASN A 13 7.96 -8.87 -5.47
N LEU A 14 8.67 -7.84 -5.94
CA LEU A 14 9.25 -6.81 -5.08
C LEU A 14 8.13 -5.87 -4.62
N PRO A 15 7.86 -5.71 -3.31
CA PRO A 15 6.95 -4.68 -2.82
C PRO A 15 7.55 -3.29 -3.09
N VAL A 16 6.74 -2.39 -3.65
CA VAL A 16 7.16 -1.05 -4.07
C VAL A 16 6.07 -0.03 -3.78
N SER A 17 6.47 1.21 -3.49
CA SER A 17 5.59 2.35 -3.27
C SER A 17 6.08 3.56 -4.06
N TRP A 18 5.16 4.45 -4.44
CA TRP A 18 5.47 5.74 -5.03
C TRP A 18 5.57 6.78 -3.93
N TYR A 19 6.76 6.89 -3.36
CA TYR A 19 7.04 7.82 -2.28
C TYR A 19 7.12 9.28 -2.77
N GLU A 20 6.44 10.16 -2.05
CA GLU A 20 6.63 11.62 -2.08
C GLU A 20 6.96 12.13 -0.67
N ASP A 21 7.30 13.41 -0.51
CA ASP A 21 7.68 13.96 0.80
C ASP A 21 6.62 13.62 1.87
N ARG A 22 7.07 13.04 2.98
CA ARG A 22 6.25 12.55 4.10
C ARG A 22 5.25 11.45 3.76
N ASN A 23 5.35 10.81 2.59
CA ASN A 23 4.49 9.72 2.15
C ASN A 23 3.00 10.12 2.02
N ARG A 24 2.75 11.32 1.47
CA ARG A 24 1.43 11.97 1.41
C ARG A 24 0.97 12.36 0.00
N ALA A 25 1.41 11.61 -1.00
CA ALA A 25 1.06 11.86 -2.40
C ALA A 25 -0.46 11.86 -2.67
N ASN A 26 -1.24 11.24 -1.77
CA ASN A 26 -2.66 10.98 -1.93
C ASN A 26 -3.54 11.73 -0.91
N ASP A 27 -3.00 12.74 -0.22
CA ASP A 27 -3.74 13.55 0.76
C ASP A 27 -5.06 14.06 0.14
N GLY A 28 -6.20 13.68 0.73
CA GLY A 28 -7.53 14.11 0.32
C GLY A 28 -8.14 13.34 -0.86
N ARG A 29 -7.49 12.28 -1.36
CA ARG A 29 -8.06 11.38 -2.37
C ARG A 29 -8.88 10.28 -1.72
N SER A 30 -9.89 9.81 -2.44
CA SER A 30 -10.69 8.64 -2.03
C SER A 30 -9.99 7.32 -2.37
N VAL A 31 -10.34 6.24 -1.67
CA VAL A 31 -9.80 4.89 -1.95
C VAL A 31 -9.92 4.50 -3.43
N PRO A 32 -11.06 4.69 -4.13
CA PRO A 32 -11.15 4.37 -5.56
C PRO A 32 -10.20 5.18 -6.44
N GLU A 33 -9.96 6.46 -6.12
CA GLU A 33 -9.00 7.30 -6.85
C GLU A 33 -7.56 6.83 -6.64
N ILE A 34 -7.23 6.44 -5.40
CA ILE A 34 -5.92 5.88 -5.05
C ILE A 34 -5.69 4.55 -5.78
N GLU A 35 -6.64 3.61 -5.71
CA GLU A 35 -6.52 2.30 -6.38
C GLU A 35 -6.43 2.45 -7.91
N GLN A 36 -7.11 3.45 -8.47
CA GLN A 36 -7.00 3.77 -9.90
C GLN A 36 -5.62 4.33 -10.26
N ASP A 37 -5.07 5.24 -9.45
CA ASP A 37 -3.70 5.77 -9.61
C ASP A 37 -2.65 4.66 -9.48
N GLU A 38 -2.77 3.78 -8.47
CA GLU A 38 -1.92 2.60 -8.27
C GLU A 38 -1.92 1.69 -9.49
N THR A 39 -3.12 1.36 -10.01
CA THR A 39 -3.27 0.50 -11.19
C THR A 39 -2.59 1.11 -12.41
N GLN A 40 -2.75 2.42 -12.63
CA GLN A 40 -2.11 3.12 -13.76
C GLN A 40 -0.59 3.13 -13.63
N ARG A 41 -0.06 3.42 -12.44
CA ARG A 41 1.37 3.44 -12.17
C ARG A 41 2.01 2.06 -12.34
N LEU A 42 1.36 1.01 -11.82
CA LEU A 42 1.81 -0.38 -11.98
C LEU A 42 1.77 -0.84 -13.44
N ALA A 43 0.74 -0.45 -14.19
CA ALA A 43 0.67 -0.74 -15.62
C ALA A 43 1.79 -0.05 -16.40
N ALA A 44 2.08 1.22 -16.10
CA ALA A 44 3.16 1.97 -16.72
C ALA A 44 4.56 1.45 -16.36
N LEU A 45 4.72 0.88 -15.16
CA LEU A 45 5.97 0.31 -14.68
C LEU A 45 6.32 -1.02 -15.38
N SER A 46 5.34 -1.81 -15.79
CA SER A 46 5.56 -3.10 -16.46
C SER A 46 6.30 -2.93 -17.79
N GLY A 47 7.43 -3.61 -17.93
CA GLY A 47 8.33 -3.51 -19.10
C GLY A 47 9.20 -2.25 -19.14
N THR A 48 8.97 -1.30 -18.24
CA THR A 48 9.68 -0.02 -18.19
C THR A 48 10.86 -0.09 -17.24
N ARG A 49 12.04 0.36 -17.69
CA ARG A 49 13.23 0.40 -16.83
C ARG A 49 13.06 1.52 -15.78
N ALA A 50 13.10 1.14 -14.50
CA ALA A 50 13.02 2.07 -13.37
C ALA A 50 14.17 1.84 -12.39
N ILE A 51 14.41 2.81 -11.51
CA ILE A 51 15.32 2.71 -10.38
C ILE A 51 14.48 2.58 -9.11
N PHE A 52 14.66 1.49 -8.38
CA PHE A 52 14.04 1.22 -7.10
C PHE A 52 15.02 1.59 -6.02
N GLN A 53 14.64 2.56 -5.18
CA GLN A 53 15.49 3.09 -4.11
C GLN A 53 14.97 2.57 -2.77
N PRO A 54 15.82 1.94 -1.94
CA PRO A 54 15.49 1.77 -0.53
C PRO A 54 15.38 3.15 0.12
N LEU A 55 14.42 3.33 1.01
CA LEU A 55 14.21 4.57 1.74
C LEU A 55 14.13 4.29 3.23
N GLY A 56 14.77 5.14 4.02
CA GLY A 56 14.80 5.02 5.47
C GLY A 56 16.09 4.37 5.96
N ARG A 57 16.46 4.71 7.20
CA ARG A 57 17.80 4.45 7.75
C ARG A 57 18.20 2.98 7.72
N GLU A 58 17.26 2.08 8.03
CA GLU A 58 17.54 0.63 8.09
C GLU A 58 17.65 0.04 6.68
N ASP A 59 16.74 0.38 5.79
CA ASP A 59 16.74 -0.11 4.40
C ASP A 59 17.92 0.43 3.59
N GLU A 60 18.26 1.70 3.76
CA GLU A 60 19.44 2.31 3.13
C GLU A 60 20.75 1.69 3.64
N ALA A 61 20.77 1.17 4.87
CA ALA A 61 21.91 0.44 5.40
C ALA A 61 21.97 -1.02 4.91
N ALA A 62 20.82 -1.62 4.60
CA ALA A 62 20.70 -3.02 4.22
C ALA A 62 20.76 -3.25 2.70
N TYR A 63 20.32 -2.29 1.90
CA TYR A 63 20.08 -2.47 0.46
C TYR A 63 20.70 -1.36 -0.38
N LEU A 64 21.09 -1.72 -1.61
CA LEU A 64 21.52 -0.76 -2.63
C LEU A 64 20.37 -0.51 -3.63
N PRO A 65 20.29 0.69 -4.23
CA PRO A 65 19.35 0.94 -5.32
C PRO A 65 19.51 -0.06 -6.46
N ARG A 66 18.39 -0.49 -7.05
CA ARG A 66 18.37 -1.48 -8.15
C ARG A 66 17.67 -0.92 -9.36
N ALA A 67 18.30 -1.06 -10.53
CA ALA A 67 17.71 -0.65 -11.80
C ALA A 67 17.33 -1.87 -12.65
N PHE A 68 16.03 -2.06 -12.89
CA PHE A 68 15.53 -3.15 -13.74
C PHE A 68 14.19 -2.79 -14.38
N SER A 69 13.76 -3.61 -15.34
CA SER A 69 12.45 -3.53 -15.99
C SER A 69 11.58 -4.69 -15.50
N PRO A 70 10.61 -4.46 -14.60
CA PRO A 70 9.74 -5.52 -14.11
C PRO A 70 8.96 -6.16 -15.26
N ARG A 71 8.81 -7.47 -15.28
CA ARG A 71 7.99 -8.18 -16.28
C ARG A 71 6.54 -8.31 -15.86
N THR A 72 6.30 -8.32 -14.55
CA THR A 72 5.00 -8.50 -13.94
C THR A 72 4.79 -7.43 -12.88
N THR A 73 3.57 -6.93 -12.80
CA THR A 73 3.13 -6.03 -11.74
C THR A 73 1.79 -6.50 -11.18
N ALA A 74 1.55 -6.24 -9.88
CA ALA A 74 0.31 -6.63 -9.22
C ALA A 74 -0.07 -5.60 -8.15
N THR A 75 -1.38 -5.39 -7.98
CA THR A 75 -1.92 -4.63 -6.84
C THR A 75 -1.91 -5.50 -5.59
N GLU A 76 -1.90 -4.88 -4.41
CA GLU A 76 -1.98 -5.65 -3.17
C GLU A 76 -3.29 -6.42 -3.03
N ARG A 77 -4.41 -5.81 -3.45
CA ARG A 77 -5.71 -6.49 -3.55
C ARG A 77 -5.62 -7.81 -4.32
N ALA A 78 -5.07 -7.78 -5.53
CA ALA A 78 -4.96 -8.97 -6.37
C ALA A 78 -4.03 -10.03 -5.74
N THR A 79 -2.92 -9.60 -5.14
CA THR A 79 -1.98 -10.49 -4.44
C THR A 79 -2.63 -11.13 -3.20
N ALA A 80 -3.34 -10.36 -2.39
CA ALA A 80 -4.01 -10.82 -1.18
C ALA A 80 -5.14 -11.82 -1.51
N GLU A 81 -5.96 -11.50 -2.51
CA GLU A 81 -7.03 -12.39 -2.98
C GLU A 81 -6.49 -13.69 -3.55
N ALA A 82 -5.39 -13.64 -4.33
CA ALA A 82 -4.70 -14.83 -4.82
C ALA A 82 -4.11 -15.70 -3.69
N ALA A 83 -3.73 -15.08 -2.57
CA ALA A 83 -3.27 -15.78 -1.37
C ALA A 83 -4.41 -16.28 -0.46
N GLY A 84 -5.68 -16.09 -0.86
CA GLY A 84 -6.86 -16.55 -0.11
C GLY A 84 -7.35 -15.60 0.98
N PHE A 85 -6.85 -14.37 1.01
CA PHE A 85 -7.36 -13.34 1.91
C PHE A 85 -8.55 -12.61 1.31
N ARG A 86 -9.43 -12.12 2.17
CA ARG A 86 -10.29 -10.97 1.83
C ARG A 86 -9.46 -9.70 1.96
N TYR A 87 -9.71 -8.73 1.10
CA TYR A 87 -8.97 -7.47 1.09
C TYR A 87 -9.88 -6.29 1.44
N VAL A 88 -9.36 -5.39 2.27
CA VAL A 88 -9.98 -4.11 2.61
C VAL A 88 -8.86 -3.08 2.70
N ARG A 89 -9.07 -1.94 2.04
CA ARG A 89 -8.19 -0.77 2.07
C ARG A 89 -8.83 0.31 2.95
N LEU A 90 -8.09 0.79 3.93
CA LEU A 90 -8.42 1.97 4.74
C LEU A 90 -7.28 2.97 4.56
N ALA A 91 -7.46 3.96 3.69
CA ALA A 91 -6.38 4.86 3.29
C ALA A 91 -6.02 5.86 4.41
N ALA A 92 -5.10 5.47 5.31
CA ALA A 92 -4.64 6.32 6.40
C ALA A 92 -3.29 6.99 6.05
N ALA A 93 -3.29 8.32 6.03
CA ALA A 93 -2.11 9.15 5.84
C ALA A 93 -0.99 8.80 6.81
N ASP A 94 0.25 8.81 6.32
CA ASP A 94 1.40 8.46 7.13
C ASP A 94 1.74 9.52 8.19
N MET A 95 2.29 9.06 9.32
CA MET A 95 2.81 9.87 10.43
C MET A 95 1.77 10.79 11.13
N VAL A 96 0.47 10.60 10.90
CA VAL A 96 -0.62 11.32 11.58
C VAL A 96 -1.72 10.39 12.06
N TRP A 97 -2.57 10.91 12.94
CA TRP A 97 -3.82 10.27 13.31
C TRP A 97 -4.73 10.10 12.08
N PRO A 98 -5.37 8.93 11.89
CA PRO A 98 -6.31 8.71 10.80
C PRO A 98 -7.44 9.75 10.77
N ALA A 99 -7.79 10.21 9.57
CA ALA A 99 -8.90 11.14 9.42
C ALA A 99 -10.22 10.52 9.90
N ALA A 100 -11.15 11.33 10.39
CA ALA A 100 -12.43 10.86 10.91
C ALA A 100 -13.19 9.91 9.93
N PRO A 101 -13.25 10.19 8.61
CA PRO A 101 -13.88 9.26 7.67
C PRO A 101 -13.23 7.86 7.63
N VAL A 102 -11.90 7.77 7.77
CA VAL A 102 -11.19 6.48 7.81
C VAL A 102 -11.53 5.71 9.09
N VAL A 103 -11.71 6.42 10.20
CA VAL A 103 -12.17 5.81 11.47
C VAL A 103 -13.60 5.30 11.32
N ASP A 104 -14.49 6.06 10.68
CA ASP A 104 -15.87 5.63 10.44
C ASP A 104 -15.92 4.38 9.54
N GLU A 105 -15.11 4.32 8.49
CA GLU A 105 -14.95 3.15 7.62
C GLU A 105 -14.43 1.92 8.41
N PHE A 106 -13.46 2.13 9.31
CA PHE A 106 -12.97 1.06 10.21
C PHE A 106 -14.07 0.53 11.13
N LEU A 107 -14.85 1.42 11.76
CA LEU A 107 -15.95 1.01 12.64
C LEU A 107 -17.02 0.23 11.86
N ALA A 108 -17.34 0.67 10.64
CA ALA A 108 -18.25 -0.03 9.76
C ALA A 108 -17.72 -1.42 9.34
N LEU A 109 -16.42 -1.53 9.05
CA LEU A 109 -15.75 -2.80 8.80
C LEU A 109 -15.92 -3.74 9.99
N VAL A 110 -15.52 -3.31 11.19
CA VAL A 110 -15.56 -4.15 12.40
C VAL A 110 -16.98 -4.59 12.72
N ALA A 111 -17.97 -3.71 12.59
CA ALA A 111 -19.38 -4.04 12.82
C ALA A 111 -19.93 -5.10 11.84
N ALA A 112 -19.33 -5.24 10.66
CA ALA A 112 -19.77 -6.18 9.63
C ALA A 112 -19.03 -7.53 9.66
N LEU A 113 -18.01 -7.71 10.52
CA LEU A 113 -17.22 -8.92 10.57
C LEU A 113 -17.98 -10.09 11.24
N PRO A 114 -17.82 -11.33 10.75
CA PRO A 114 -18.29 -12.50 11.46
C PRO A 114 -17.47 -12.73 12.75
N GLU A 115 -18.05 -13.40 13.74
CA GLU A 115 -17.44 -13.62 15.06
C GLU A 115 -16.05 -14.29 15.00
N ASN A 116 -15.81 -15.12 13.98
CA ASN A 116 -14.55 -15.86 13.81
C ASN A 116 -13.58 -15.18 12.82
N ALA A 117 -13.77 -13.90 12.48
CA ALA A 117 -12.86 -13.18 11.61
C ALA A 117 -11.47 -13.02 12.25
N TRP A 118 -10.43 -13.27 11.45
CA TRP A 118 -9.07 -12.85 11.77
C TRP A 118 -8.72 -11.61 10.95
N ILE A 119 -8.23 -10.56 11.61
CA ILE A 119 -7.83 -9.32 10.94
C ILE A 119 -6.31 -9.20 11.02
N HIS A 120 -5.68 -9.10 9.87
CA HIS A 120 -4.26 -8.75 9.76
C HIS A 120 -4.14 -7.30 9.29
N PHE A 121 -3.66 -6.41 10.15
CA PHE A 121 -3.35 -5.03 9.80
C PHE A 121 -1.88 -4.91 9.40
N HIS A 122 -1.60 -4.03 8.46
CA HIS A 122 -0.25 -3.57 8.18
C HIS A 122 -0.29 -2.14 7.61
N CYS A 123 0.84 -1.47 7.69
CA CYS A 123 1.14 -0.26 6.94
C CYS A 123 2.51 -0.44 6.26
N GLU A 124 3.28 0.63 6.04
CA GLU A 124 4.64 0.49 5.51
C GLU A 124 5.58 -0.17 6.53
N ALA A 125 5.63 0.34 7.76
CA ALA A 125 6.60 -0.09 8.77
C ALA A 125 6.01 -0.98 9.88
N GLY A 126 4.70 -1.26 9.86
CA GLY A 126 4.02 -2.00 10.93
C GLY A 126 4.09 -1.30 12.30
N ASN A 127 4.09 0.04 12.33
CA ASN A 127 4.28 0.84 13.53
C ASN A 127 3.14 1.85 13.74
N GLY A 128 3.28 3.11 13.33
CA GLY A 128 2.33 4.17 13.74
C GLY A 128 0.86 3.95 13.31
N ARG A 129 0.64 3.41 12.10
CA ARG A 129 -0.71 3.16 11.57
C ARG A 129 -1.28 1.80 11.98
N THR A 130 -0.43 0.77 12.14
CA THR A 130 -0.83 -0.63 12.45
C THR A 130 -1.15 -0.80 13.92
#